data_AF-A0A940PEK5-F1
#
_entry.id   AF-A0A940PEK5-F1
#
_cell.length_a   1.000
_cell.length_b   1.000
_cell.length_c   1.000
_cell.angle_alpha   90.00
_cell.angle_beta   90.00
_cell.angle_gamma   90.00
#
_symmetry.space_group_name_H-M   'P 1'
#
loop_
_entity.id
_entity.type
_entity.pdbx_description
1 polymer ?
#
loop_
_entity_poly.entity_id
_entity_poly.type
_entity_poly.pdbx_seq_one_letter_code
_entity_poly.pdbx_strand_id
1 'polypeptide(L)'
;MRSDTIKKGIEAAPARSLLYATGQVKNAKDMNKPFIAICNSYIDIVPGHVHLRELADVAKEAIREAGGIPFEFNTIGVDDGIAMGHIGMRYSLPSREVIADAAETVINAHWFDGVFYIPNCDKITPGMLLAAMRTNVPGIFCSGGPMKAGIDPHGRAATLSDMFEAVGTYKQGKMTKEDFLFMEQNACPTCGSCAGMFTANSMNCLMEVMGLALPGNGTILAVSEERRELVRKSAFHLMDLVKKDIKPRDIVTKEAIDDAFALDMAMGGSTNTVLHTLAIAHEAEIDYDLARVNEIAKRVPYLSKIAPSSSYSMHDVHEAGGVPAIMKELVDLGDAIHPDRITVTGKTIRENVQAAVIKNTEVIHPKENPYSPVGGLSILYGNIAPDGAVIKVGGVDPSIKVFRGKAICFSTHDEAVEAIDDHRVTKGHVVVIRYEGPKGGPGMPEMLEPTSNIVGRGLGKEVALITDGRFSGATRGIAIGHISPEAAAGGPIGLINDGDIIEIDLTNRTLNVEVSDEVLEERKKSVPKFKAKVKKGYLARYTALVTSANTGAVLKIPEDLLD
;
A
#
# COMPACT_ATOMS: atom_id res chain seq x y z
N MET A 1 9.26 30.00 -13.35
CA MET A 1 9.71 28.78 -12.66
C MET A 1 9.44 28.97 -11.17
N ARG A 2 9.04 27.92 -10.45
CA ARG A 2 8.84 27.98 -8.99
C ARG A 2 10.14 28.40 -8.28
N SER A 3 11.28 27.90 -8.75
CA SER A 3 12.58 28.20 -8.15
C SER A 3 13.08 29.62 -8.42
N ASP A 4 12.40 30.40 -9.28
CA ASP A 4 12.75 31.81 -9.49
C ASP A 4 12.67 32.62 -8.17
N THR A 5 11.82 32.19 -7.22
CA THR A 5 11.73 32.73 -5.86
C THR A 5 13.07 32.79 -5.13
N ILE A 6 13.94 31.79 -5.33
CA ILE A 6 15.25 31.69 -4.67
C ILE A 6 16.43 31.98 -5.61
N LYS A 7 16.16 32.24 -6.90
CA LYS A 7 17.20 32.46 -7.93
C LYS A 7 17.24 33.89 -8.46
N LYS A 8 16.10 34.58 -8.59
CA LYS A 8 16.03 35.89 -9.29
C LYS A 8 15.95 37.07 -8.33
N GLY A 9 16.45 38.23 -8.80
CA GLY A 9 16.44 39.48 -8.03
C GLY A 9 17.64 39.65 -7.10
N ILE A 10 17.87 40.90 -6.67
CA ILE A 10 18.97 41.25 -5.77
C ILE A 10 18.77 40.56 -4.41
N GLU A 11 17.52 40.52 -3.92
CA GLU A 11 17.16 39.90 -2.63
C GLU A 11 17.46 38.40 -2.54
N ALA A 12 17.51 37.69 -3.66
CA ALA A 12 17.89 36.28 -3.70
C ALA A 12 19.41 36.04 -3.68
N ALA A 13 20.24 37.08 -3.56
CA ALA A 13 21.70 36.93 -3.49
C ALA A 13 22.18 36.03 -2.34
N PRO A 14 21.63 36.10 -1.11
CA PRO A 14 21.99 35.17 -0.04
C PRO A 14 21.68 33.72 -0.41
N ALA A 15 20.46 33.45 -0.92
CA ALA A 15 20.07 32.11 -1.39
C ALA A 15 21.00 31.60 -2.49
N ARG A 16 21.30 32.41 -3.52
CA ARG A 16 22.26 32.06 -4.58
C ARG A 16 23.64 31.72 -4.04
N SER A 17 24.13 32.46 -3.03
CA SER A 17 25.45 32.19 -2.43
C SER A 17 25.50 30.80 -1.77
N LEU A 18 24.44 30.42 -1.04
CA LEU A 18 24.30 29.08 -0.47
C LEU A 18 24.15 28.01 -1.56
N LEU A 19 23.39 28.28 -2.62
CA LEU A 19 23.23 27.36 -3.75
C LEU A 19 24.56 27.06 -4.45
N TYR A 20 25.44 28.03 -4.63
CA TYR A 20 26.81 27.77 -5.13
C TYR A 20 27.61 26.88 -4.18
N ALA A 21 27.48 27.08 -2.86
CA ALA A 21 28.18 26.27 -1.87
C ALA A 21 27.75 24.78 -1.86
N THR A 22 26.58 24.44 -2.39
CA THR A 22 26.15 23.03 -2.54
C THR A 22 26.98 22.23 -3.55
N GLY A 23 27.70 22.90 -4.45
CA GLY A 23 28.39 22.27 -5.59
C GLY A 23 27.46 21.76 -6.70
N GLN A 24 26.13 21.81 -6.52
CA GLN A 24 25.18 21.40 -7.57
C GLN A 24 25.04 22.47 -8.67
N VAL A 25 25.15 23.74 -8.29
CA VAL A 25 25.18 24.90 -9.19
C VAL A 25 26.63 25.27 -9.48
N LYS A 26 27.09 25.05 -10.70
CA LYS A 26 28.52 25.19 -11.06
C LYS A 26 28.84 26.57 -11.62
N ASN A 27 27.86 27.27 -12.19
CA ASN A 27 28.05 28.57 -12.83
C ASN A 27 26.73 29.36 -12.91
N ALA A 28 26.81 30.64 -13.31
CA ALA A 28 25.64 31.51 -13.40
C ALA A 28 24.56 31.04 -14.39
N LYS A 29 24.90 30.26 -15.42
CA LYS A 29 23.90 29.74 -16.38
C LYS A 29 23.01 28.67 -15.75
N ASP A 30 23.53 27.91 -14.78
CA ASP A 30 22.75 26.90 -14.06
C ASP A 30 21.60 27.52 -13.26
N MET A 31 21.71 28.79 -12.84
CA MET A 31 20.62 29.51 -12.17
C MET A 31 19.40 29.74 -13.08
N ASN A 32 19.57 29.65 -14.40
CA ASN A 32 18.47 29.79 -15.36
C ASN A 32 17.81 28.45 -15.70
N LYS A 33 18.33 27.34 -15.18
CA LYS A 33 17.78 26.00 -15.38
C LYS A 33 16.73 25.66 -14.32
N PRO A 34 15.81 24.74 -14.61
CA PRO A 34 14.89 24.21 -13.60
C PRO A 34 15.65 23.45 -12.51
N PHE A 35 15.27 23.68 -11.26
CA PHE A 35 15.80 22.98 -10.09
C PHE A 35 14.90 21.79 -9.78
N ILE A 36 15.46 20.59 -9.80
CA ILE A 36 14.71 19.34 -9.68
C ILE A 36 15.08 18.69 -8.36
N ALA A 37 14.09 18.45 -7.50
CA ALA A 37 14.28 17.68 -6.29
C ALA A 37 14.31 16.19 -6.63
N ILE A 38 15.22 15.43 -6.01
CA ILE A 38 15.14 13.97 -5.98
C ILE A 38 14.76 13.60 -4.55
N CYS A 39 13.51 13.17 -4.38
CA CYS A 39 12.96 12.70 -3.11
C CYS A 39 13.29 11.22 -2.97
N ASN A 40 14.40 10.94 -2.29
CA ASN A 40 14.91 9.58 -2.07
C ASN A 40 14.49 9.06 -0.68
N SER A 41 14.54 7.74 -0.49
CA SER A 41 14.21 7.08 0.76
C SER A 41 15.26 6.02 1.14
N TYR A 42 16.51 6.23 0.76
CA TYR A 42 17.61 5.30 1.05
C TYR A 42 17.82 5.12 2.55
N ILE A 43 17.82 3.86 3.01
CA ILE A 43 18.10 3.46 4.38
C ILE A 43 18.80 2.09 4.38
N ASP A 44 19.94 1.98 5.07
CA ASP A 44 20.78 0.78 5.05
C ASP A 44 20.14 -0.47 5.69
N ILE A 45 19.26 -0.32 6.68
CA ILE A 45 18.59 -1.46 7.34
C ILE A 45 17.38 -1.99 6.55
N VAL A 46 16.94 -1.27 5.51
CA VAL A 46 15.72 -1.60 4.77
C VAL A 46 16.10 -2.19 3.41
N PRO A 47 16.00 -3.52 3.20
CA PRO A 47 16.47 -4.18 1.97
C PRO A 47 15.83 -3.64 0.68
N GLY A 48 14.60 -3.13 0.77
CA GLY A 48 13.94 -2.48 -0.35
C GLY A 48 14.51 -1.12 -0.75
N HIS A 49 15.40 -0.56 0.06
CA HIS A 49 15.87 0.82 -0.06
C HIS A 49 17.39 0.97 -0.17
N VAL A 50 18.17 -0.08 0.15
CA VAL A 50 19.64 -0.02 0.17
C VAL A 50 20.26 0.36 -1.18
N HIS A 51 19.61 0.03 -2.31
CA HIS A 51 20.10 0.34 -3.66
C HIS A 51 19.64 1.70 -4.18
N LEU A 52 18.72 2.39 -3.50
CA LEU A 52 18.15 3.65 -4.02
C LEU A 52 19.18 4.79 -4.08
N ARG A 53 20.28 4.69 -3.32
CA ARG A 53 21.43 5.59 -3.45
C ARG A 53 22.01 5.56 -4.87
N GLU A 54 22.20 4.37 -5.43
CA GLU A 54 22.69 4.19 -6.80
C GLU A 54 21.69 4.73 -7.82
N LEU A 55 20.39 4.43 -7.64
CA LEU A 55 19.35 4.93 -8.54
C LEU A 55 19.23 6.46 -8.50
N ALA A 56 19.45 7.09 -7.34
CA ALA A 56 19.47 8.55 -7.23
C ALA A 56 20.65 9.15 -8.01
N ASP A 57 21.81 8.50 -8.01
CA ASP A 57 22.96 8.97 -8.81
C ASP A 57 22.67 8.86 -10.32
N VAL A 58 22.06 7.77 -10.77
CA VAL A 58 21.57 7.64 -12.17
C VAL A 58 20.56 8.74 -12.50
N ALA A 59 19.63 9.05 -11.61
CA ALA A 59 18.64 10.12 -11.79
C ALA A 59 19.32 11.50 -11.88
N LYS A 60 20.31 11.79 -11.01
CA LYS A 60 21.07 13.06 -11.06
C LYS A 60 21.75 13.27 -12.41
N GLU A 61 22.40 12.24 -12.92
CA GLU A 61 23.07 12.30 -14.23
C GLU A 61 22.06 12.57 -15.34
N ALA A 62 20.98 11.78 -15.41
CA ALA A 62 19.95 11.94 -16.44
C ALA A 62 19.23 13.30 -16.36
N ILE A 63 18.94 13.83 -15.16
CA ILE A 63 18.34 15.16 -14.99
C ILE A 63 19.28 16.25 -15.52
N ARG A 64 20.59 16.13 -15.28
CA ARG A 64 21.58 17.09 -15.79
C ARG A 64 21.67 17.04 -17.31
N GLU A 65 21.69 15.84 -17.88
CA GLU A 65 21.65 15.61 -19.33
C GLU A 65 20.39 16.23 -19.96
N ALA A 66 19.25 16.11 -19.29
CA ALA A 66 17.96 16.67 -19.72
C ALA A 66 17.83 18.19 -19.45
N GLY A 67 18.86 18.84 -18.90
CA GLY A 67 18.93 20.30 -18.75
C GLY A 67 18.44 20.85 -17.40
N GLY A 68 18.19 19.99 -16.41
CA GLY A 68 17.88 20.39 -15.03
C GLY A 68 19.09 20.46 -14.10
N ILE A 69 18.88 20.98 -12.89
CA ILE A 69 19.85 20.91 -11.79
C ILE A 69 19.26 20.06 -10.67
N PRO A 70 19.81 18.85 -10.42
CA PRO A 70 19.28 17.94 -9.41
C PRO A 70 19.75 18.33 -8.00
N PHE A 71 18.85 18.19 -7.03
CA PHE A 71 19.12 18.28 -5.60
C PHE A 71 18.47 17.08 -4.91
N GLU A 72 19.28 16.17 -4.38
CA GLU A 72 18.77 15.03 -3.63
C GLU A 72 18.56 15.39 -2.17
N PHE A 73 17.44 14.93 -1.62
CA PHE A 73 17.22 14.83 -0.19
C PHE A 73 16.61 13.46 0.13
N ASN A 74 16.67 13.05 1.40
CA ASN A 74 16.13 11.77 1.84
C ASN A 74 14.98 11.95 2.84
N THR A 75 13.96 11.11 2.74
CA THR A 75 12.94 10.91 3.78
C THR A 75 13.28 9.71 4.66
N ILE A 76 12.57 9.56 5.78
CA ILE A 76 12.64 8.33 6.57
C ILE A 76 11.96 7.14 5.85
N GLY A 77 12.01 5.97 6.47
CA GLY A 77 11.39 4.74 6.02
C GLY A 77 11.41 3.69 7.13
N VAL A 78 10.41 2.82 7.13
CA VAL A 78 10.27 1.69 8.06
C VAL A 78 10.14 0.42 7.23
N ASP A 79 10.86 -0.63 7.61
CA ASP A 79 10.68 -1.95 7.01
C ASP A 79 9.60 -2.71 7.78
N ASP A 80 8.45 -2.94 7.12
CA ASP A 80 7.33 -3.64 7.73
C ASP A 80 7.66 -5.10 8.05
N GLY A 81 8.51 -5.75 7.25
CA GLY A 81 8.94 -7.13 7.46
C GLY A 81 9.73 -7.29 8.76
N ILE A 82 10.72 -6.41 8.98
CA ILE A 82 11.53 -6.38 10.21
C ILE A 82 10.70 -5.92 11.40
N ALA A 83 9.80 -4.94 11.23
CA ALA A 83 8.98 -4.39 12.31
C ALA A 83 7.86 -5.33 12.79
N MET A 84 7.59 -6.42 12.06
CA MET A 84 6.51 -7.36 12.33
C MET A 84 6.79 -8.19 13.59
N GLY A 85 5.75 -8.46 14.38
CA GLY A 85 5.85 -9.29 15.60
C GLY A 85 6.37 -8.58 16.85
N HIS A 86 6.57 -7.25 16.81
CA HIS A 86 6.91 -6.47 17.99
C HIS A 86 6.33 -5.04 17.94
N ILE A 87 6.58 -4.24 18.98
CA ILE A 87 6.02 -2.88 19.14
C ILE A 87 6.38 -1.90 17.99
N GLY A 88 7.36 -2.25 17.16
CA GLY A 88 7.81 -1.44 16.01
C GLY A 88 6.70 -1.30 14.97
N MET A 89 5.84 -2.32 14.81
CA MET A 89 4.72 -2.30 13.85
C MET A 89 3.75 -1.13 14.09
N ARG A 90 3.67 -0.59 15.31
CA ARG A 90 2.87 0.62 15.61
C ARG A 90 3.40 1.89 14.93
N TYR A 91 4.65 1.89 14.47
CA TYR A 91 5.26 3.01 13.75
C TYR A 91 5.18 2.86 12.23
N SER A 92 4.74 1.70 11.70
CA SER A 92 4.64 1.45 10.26
C SER A 92 3.68 2.43 9.58
N LEU A 93 2.36 2.30 9.76
CA LEU A 93 1.39 3.17 9.08
C LEU A 93 1.60 4.67 9.43
N PRO A 94 1.85 5.06 10.69
CA PRO A 94 2.15 6.45 11.01
C PRO A 94 3.37 7.00 10.28
N SER A 95 4.35 6.18 9.87
CA SER A 95 5.49 6.67 9.08
C SER A 95 5.07 7.28 7.75
N ARG A 96 3.95 6.84 7.15
CA ARG A 96 3.38 7.40 5.91
C ARG A 96 3.23 8.92 6.01
N GLU A 97 2.68 9.39 7.12
CA GLU A 97 2.43 10.83 7.37
C GLU A 97 3.75 11.58 7.61
N VAL A 98 4.70 10.99 8.33
CA VAL A 98 6.03 11.61 8.53
C VAL A 98 6.76 11.75 7.19
N ILE A 99 6.65 10.76 6.32
CA ILE A 99 7.25 10.78 4.98
C ILE A 99 6.59 11.89 4.15
N ALA A 100 5.26 11.99 4.20
CA ALA A 100 4.51 13.03 3.51
C ALA A 100 4.95 14.43 3.97
N ASP A 101 4.94 14.66 5.29
CA ASP A 101 5.32 15.94 5.92
C ASP A 101 6.79 16.31 5.63
N ALA A 102 7.70 15.33 5.68
CA ALA A 102 9.13 15.54 5.43
C ALA A 102 9.38 15.95 3.97
N ALA A 103 8.78 15.23 3.01
CA ALA A 103 8.89 15.56 1.60
C ALA A 103 8.25 16.92 1.28
N GLU A 104 7.04 17.15 1.76
CA GLU A 104 6.33 18.43 1.61
C GLU A 104 7.17 19.61 2.12
N THR A 105 7.74 19.48 3.32
CA THR A 105 8.57 20.50 3.95
C THR A 105 9.76 20.89 3.05
N VAL A 106 10.52 19.90 2.56
CA VAL A 106 11.71 20.18 1.74
C VAL A 106 11.31 20.78 0.40
N ILE A 107 10.27 20.23 -0.25
CA ILE A 107 9.78 20.69 -1.56
C ILE A 107 9.32 22.14 -1.49
N ASN A 108 8.49 22.48 -0.50
CA ASN A 108 7.91 23.81 -0.37
C ASN A 108 8.93 24.84 0.15
N ALA A 109 9.84 24.47 1.04
CA ALA A 109 10.86 25.39 1.56
C ALA A 109 11.91 25.79 0.51
N HIS A 110 12.25 24.88 -0.41
CA HIS A 110 13.32 25.10 -1.40
C HIS A 110 12.81 25.39 -2.82
N TRP A 111 11.49 25.49 -3.01
CA TRP A 111 10.87 26.00 -4.24
C TRP A 111 11.30 25.25 -5.52
N PHE A 112 11.44 23.93 -5.48
CA PHE A 112 11.82 23.14 -6.67
C PHE A 112 10.79 23.25 -7.80
N ASP A 113 11.24 23.18 -9.05
CA ASP A 113 10.39 23.25 -10.24
C ASP A 113 9.78 21.89 -10.63
N GLY A 114 10.43 20.80 -10.22
CA GLY A 114 9.98 19.45 -10.45
C GLY A 114 10.50 18.49 -9.39
N VAL A 115 9.84 17.35 -9.22
CA VAL A 115 10.22 16.35 -8.22
C VAL A 115 10.29 14.96 -8.84
N PHE A 116 11.44 14.31 -8.70
CA PHE A 116 11.65 12.90 -9.00
C PHE A 116 11.50 12.11 -7.71
N TYR A 117 10.46 11.29 -7.60
CA TYR A 117 10.20 10.47 -6.42
C TYR A 117 10.78 9.06 -6.59
N ILE A 118 11.59 8.62 -5.62
CA ILE A 118 12.16 7.27 -5.56
C ILE A 118 11.65 6.54 -4.31
N PRO A 119 10.41 5.99 -4.34
CA PRO A 119 9.90 5.14 -3.28
C PRO A 119 10.26 3.68 -3.51
N ASN A 120 9.90 2.79 -2.58
CA ASN A 120 9.81 1.36 -2.91
C ASN A 120 8.92 0.54 -1.97
N CYS A 121 9.15 0.64 -0.65
CA CYS A 121 8.50 -0.20 0.35
C CYS A 121 7.14 0.36 0.81
N ASP A 122 6.42 -0.46 1.57
CA ASP A 122 4.98 -0.40 1.87
C ASP A 122 4.43 1.02 2.12
N LYS A 123 4.91 1.71 3.16
CA LYS A 123 4.35 3.01 3.58
C LYS A 123 5.05 4.21 2.94
N ILE A 124 6.15 3.97 2.22
CA ILE A 124 6.96 5.01 1.59
C ILE A 124 6.35 5.48 0.29
N THR A 125 5.95 4.55 -0.57
CA THR A 125 5.22 4.86 -1.81
C THR A 125 3.99 5.75 -1.54
N PRO A 126 3.04 5.37 -0.67
CA PRO A 126 1.89 6.22 -0.37
C PRO A 126 2.30 7.53 0.32
N GLY A 127 3.28 7.55 1.23
CA GLY A 127 3.72 8.80 1.86
C GLY A 127 4.24 9.84 0.86
N MET A 128 5.03 9.40 -0.12
CA MET A 128 5.49 10.26 -1.21
C MET A 128 4.35 10.68 -2.16
N LEU A 129 3.37 9.80 -2.40
CA LEU A 129 2.17 10.14 -3.17
C LEU A 129 1.33 11.23 -2.47
N LEU A 130 1.16 11.14 -1.14
CA LEU A 130 0.50 12.20 -0.36
C LEU A 130 1.24 13.53 -0.51
N ALA A 131 2.57 13.55 -0.37
CA ALA A 131 3.37 14.76 -0.58
C ALA A 131 3.24 15.33 -2.00
N ALA A 132 3.18 14.47 -3.02
CA ALA A 132 2.98 14.90 -4.40
C ALA A 132 1.61 15.56 -4.60
N MET A 133 0.55 15.01 -3.98
CA MET A 133 -0.77 15.62 -4.02
C MET A 133 -0.83 16.95 -3.28
N ARG A 134 -0.21 17.05 -2.08
CA ARG A 134 -0.18 18.29 -1.29
C ARG A 134 0.61 19.42 -1.95
N THR A 135 1.80 19.11 -2.45
CA THR A 135 2.70 20.12 -3.04
C THR A 135 2.30 20.50 -4.46
N ASN A 136 1.67 19.57 -5.19
CA ASN A 136 1.22 19.69 -6.57
C ASN A 136 2.28 20.31 -7.51
N VAL A 137 3.55 19.95 -7.31
CA VAL A 137 4.67 20.33 -8.20
C VAL A 137 4.81 19.28 -9.29
N PRO A 138 5.11 19.63 -10.57
CA PRO A 138 5.34 18.65 -11.62
C PRO A 138 6.26 17.52 -11.15
N GLY A 139 5.81 16.27 -11.26
CA GLY A 139 6.47 15.16 -10.60
C GLY A 139 6.30 13.85 -11.33
N ILE A 140 7.28 12.97 -11.17
CA ILE A 140 7.26 11.61 -11.69
C ILE A 140 7.74 10.63 -10.62
N PHE A 141 7.16 9.44 -10.63
CA PHE A 141 7.56 8.35 -9.75
C PHE A 141 8.34 7.30 -10.53
N CYS A 142 9.45 6.83 -9.95
CA CYS A 142 10.14 5.63 -10.36
C CYS A 142 10.54 4.85 -9.11
N SER A 143 9.83 3.75 -8.84
CA SER A 143 10.12 2.90 -7.69
C SER A 143 11.49 2.24 -7.79
N GLY A 144 11.99 1.74 -6.66
CA GLY A 144 13.19 0.92 -6.61
C GLY A 144 13.05 -0.44 -7.31
N GLY A 145 11.83 -0.96 -7.43
CA GLY A 145 11.51 -2.25 -8.02
C GLY A 145 11.49 -3.41 -7.01
N PRO A 146 10.80 -4.52 -7.34
CA PRO A 146 10.79 -5.74 -6.56
C PRO A 146 12.14 -6.45 -6.52
N MET A 147 12.40 -7.14 -5.42
CA MET A 147 13.47 -8.13 -5.33
C MET A 147 13.12 -9.37 -6.15
N LYS A 148 14.14 -10.15 -6.50
CA LYS A 148 13.94 -11.48 -7.07
C LYS A 148 13.34 -12.42 -6.01
N ALA A 149 12.44 -13.30 -6.40
CA ALA A 149 11.99 -14.38 -5.52
C ALA A 149 13.17 -15.29 -5.11
N GLY A 150 13.14 -15.71 -3.84
CA GLY A 150 14.05 -16.71 -3.30
C GLY A 150 13.71 -18.12 -3.76
N ILE A 151 14.43 -19.08 -3.19
CA ILE A 151 14.19 -20.51 -3.39
C ILE A 151 14.09 -21.24 -2.06
N ASP A 152 13.21 -22.23 -1.98
CA ASP A 152 13.12 -23.16 -0.85
C ASP A 152 14.14 -24.31 -1.01
N PRO A 153 14.32 -25.18 0.01
CA PRO A 153 15.25 -26.32 -0.04
C PRO A 153 14.94 -27.34 -1.14
N HIS A 154 13.76 -27.27 -1.75
CA HIS A 154 13.32 -28.14 -2.83
C HIS A 154 13.39 -27.46 -4.20
N GLY A 155 13.96 -26.26 -4.28
CA GLY A 155 14.12 -25.49 -5.52
C GLY A 155 12.84 -24.81 -6.02
N ARG A 156 11.80 -24.71 -5.18
CA ARG A 156 10.57 -23.97 -5.51
C ARG A 156 10.74 -22.50 -5.15
N ALA A 157 10.02 -21.62 -5.85
CA ALA A 157 10.03 -20.20 -5.55
C ALA A 157 9.58 -19.94 -4.10
N ALA A 158 10.29 -19.04 -3.41
CA ALA A 158 10.01 -18.64 -2.05
C ALA A 158 10.02 -17.11 -1.91
N THR A 159 9.27 -16.62 -0.95
CA THR A 159 9.09 -15.21 -0.61
C THR A 159 9.14 -15.03 0.91
N LEU A 160 9.10 -13.79 1.39
CA LEU A 160 9.05 -13.49 2.82
C LEU A 160 7.85 -14.16 3.52
N SER A 161 6.70 -14.30 2.87
CA SER A 161 5.54 -14.99 3.46
C SER A 161 5.83 -16.47 3.72
N ASP A 162 6.57 -17.13 2.84
CA ASP A 162 6.94 -18.53 3.02
C ASP A 162 7.88 -18.69 4.23
N MET A 163 8.73 -17.70 4.52
CA MET A 163 9.56 -17.69 5.73
C MET A 163 8.71 -17.58 7.00
N PHE A 164 7.65 -16.75 6.99
CA PHE A 164 6.72 -16.68 8.12
C PHE A 164 5.99 -18.01 8.34
N GLU A 165 5.56 -18.69 7.28
CA GLU A 165 4.96 -20.04 7.38
C GLU A 165 5.98 -21.11 7.84
N ALA A 166 7.25 -20.98 7.43
CA ALA A 166 8.34 -21.87 7.84
C ALA A 166 8.60 -21.83 9.35
N VAL A 167 8.46 -20.67 10.00
CA VAL A 167 8.55 -20.54 11.48
C VAL A 167 7.52 -21.43 12.17
N GLY A 168 6.27 -21.39 11.72
CA GLY A 168 5.20 -22.24 12.27
C GLY A 168 5.47 -23.73 12.02
N THR A 169 5.91 -24.08 10.82
CA THR A 169 6.22 -25.47 10.43
C THR A 169 7.39 -26.05 11.22
N TYR A 170 8.43 -25.24 11.46
CA TYR A 170 9.59 -25.62 12.27
C TYR A 170 9.23 -25.81 13.74
N LYS A 171 8.45 -24.89 14.34
CA LYS A 171 7.96 -25.03 15.74
C LYS A 171 7.13 -26.31 15.95
N GLN A 172 6.42 -26.77 14.92
CA GLN A 172 5.65 -28.03 14.95
C GLN A 172 6.51 -29.29 14.75
N GLY A 173 7.82 -29.16 14.56
CA GLY A 173 8.73 -30.29 14.31
C GLY A 173 8.58 -30.92 12.92
N LYS A 174 7.97 -30.21 11.96
CA LYS A 174 7.70 -30.69 10.60
C LYS A 174 8.74 -30.23 9.55
N MET A 175 9.76 -29.50 9.97
CA MET A 175 10.85 -29.00 9.12
C MET A 175 12.19 -29.23 9.83
N THR A 176 13.22 -29.62 9.08
CA THR A 176 14.55 -29.81 9.66
C THR A 176 15.20 -28.44 9.96
N LYS A 177 16.15 -28.42 10.90
CA LYS A 177 16.91 -27.18 11.20
C LYS A 177 17.72 -26.71 9.98
N GLU A 178 18.22 -27.65 9.18
CA GLU A 178 18.98 -27.36 7.96
C GLU A 178 18.10 -26.66 6.92
N ASP A 179 16.92 -27.22 6.63
CA ASP A 179 15.94 -26.63 5.72
C ASP A 179 15.51 -25.23 6.17
N PHE A 180 15.26 -25.06 7.47
CA PHE A 180 14.86 -23.77 8.05
C PHE A 180 15.94 -22.70 7.87
N LEU A 181 17.21 -23.02 8.18
CA LEU A 181 18.33 -22.09 8.02
C LEU A 181 18.64 -21.82 6.53
N PHE A 182 18.41 -22.81 5.66
CA PHE A 182 18.51 -22.59 4.22
C PHE A 182 17.48 -21.55 3.76
N MET A 183 16.22 -21.68 4.18
CA MET A 183 15.18 -20.69 3.85
C MET A 183 15.52 -19.30 4.39
N GLU A 184 16.00 -19.21 5.64
CA GLU A 184 16.40 -17.93 6.27
C GLU A 184 17.41 -17.16 5.40
N GLN A 185 18.35 -17.86 4.77
CA GLN A 185 19.41 -17.26 3.96
C GLN A 185 19.02 -17.02 2.49
N ASN A 186 17.97 -17.67 1.99
CA ASN A 186 17.66 -17.72 0.55
C ASN A 186 16.27 -17.21 0.17
N ALA A 187 15.37 -16.93 1.12
CA ALA A 187 14.02 -16.44 0.82
C ALA A 187 13.99 -15.02 0.21
N CYS A 188 14.98 -14.18 0.53
CA CYS A 188 15.11 -12.80 0.04
C CYS A 188 16.53 -12.58 -0.55
N PRO A 189 16.81 -13.06 -1.76
CA PRO A 189 18.19 -13.17 -2.29
C PRO A 189 18.79 -11.85 -2.80
N THR A 190 17.99 -10.79 -2.98
CA THR A 190 18.44 -9.50 -3.53
C THR A 190 17.76 -8.33 -2.82
N CYS A 191 18.28 -7.11 -3.02
CA CYS A 191 17.56 -5.89 -2.66
C CYS A 191 16.29 -5.69 -3.50
N GLY A 192 15.41 -4.80 -3.05
CA GLY A 192 14.12 -4.48 -3.68
C GLY A 192 12.93 -4.67 -2.73
N SER A 193 11.74 -4.21 -3.12
CA SER A 193 10.51 -4.49 -2.36
C SER A 193 10.25 -6.01 -2.35
N CYS A 194 9.38 -6.49 -1.47
CA CYS A 194 9.04 -7.92 -1.38
C CYS A 194 8.78 -8.56 -2.75
N ALA A 195 9.06 -9.85 -2.95
CA ALA A 195 8.92 -10.48 -4.27
C ALA A 195 7.47 -10.77 -4.72
N GLY A 196 6.50 -10.75 -3.79
CA GLY A 196 5.08 -11.03 -4.05
C GLY A 196 4.19 -9.78 -4.14
N MET A 197 2.91 -9.95 -4.39
CA MET A 197 1.88 -8.90 -4.44
C MET A 197 1.44 -8.47 -3.03
N PHE A 198 2.37 -7.84 -2.31
CA PHE A 198 2.11 -7.14 -1.04
C PHE A 198 1.93 -5.64 -1.29
N THR A 199 1.72 -4.84 -0.23
CA THR A 199 1.38 -3.42 -0.36
C THR A 199 2.38 -2.64 -1.20
N ALA A 200 3.69 -2.84 -1.00
CA ALA A 200 4.73 -2.19 -1.80
C ALA A 200 4.50 -2.36 -3.31
N ASN A 201 4.34 -3.61 -3.77
CA ASN A 201 4.17 -3.88 -5.20
C ASN A 201 2.78 -3.53 -5.70
N SER A 202 1.74 -3.70 -4.88
CA SER A 202 0.41 -3.20 -5.24
C SER A 202 0.48 -1.70 -5.53
N MET A 203 0.98 -0.88 -4.58
CA MET A 203 1.11 0.56 -4.77
C MET A 203 2.04 0.92 -5.94
N ASN A 204 3.14 0.20 -6.14
CA ASN A 204 4.03 0.43 -7.29
C ASN A 204 3.34 0.15 -8.64
N CYS A 205 2.49 -0.87 -8.72
CA CYS A 205 1.66 -1.14 -9.91
C CYS A 205 0.56 -0.07 -10.06
N LEU A 206 -0.07 0.35 -8.96
CA LEU A 206 -1.11 1.38 -8.99
C LEU A 206 -0.61 2.72 -9.51
N MET A 207 0.66 3.07 -9.28
CA MET A 207 1.24 4.28 -9.88
C MET A 207 1.27 4.25 -11.41
N GLU A 208 1.36 3.08 -12.05
CA GLU A 208 1.31 2.97 -13.51
C GLU A 208 -0.09 3.31 -14.05
N VAL A 209 -1.14 2.74 -13.44
CA VAL A 209 -2.53 2.97 -13.90
C VAL A 209 -3.07 4.33 -13.47
N MET A 210 -2.68 4.84 -12.30
CA MET A 210 -2.96 6.23 -11.93
C MET A 210 -2.30 7.19 -12.93
N GLY A 211 -1.25 6.76 -13.62
CA GLY A 211 -0.55 7.52 -14.64
C GLY A 211 0.61 8.36 -14.11
N LEU A 212 1.12 8.05 -12.92
CA LEU A 212 2.20 8.78 -12.24
C LEU A 212 3.60 8.18 -12.44
N ALA A 213 3.67 6.95 -12.95
CA ALA A 213 4.90 6.25 -13.26
C ALA A 213 4.90 5.74 -14.71
N LEU A 214 6.10 5.51 -15.25
CA LEU A 214 6.25 4.90 -16.57
C LEU A 214 5.89 3.40 -16.54
N PRO A 215 5.45 2.82 -17.69
CA PRO A 215 5.21 1.38 -17.81
C PRO A 215 6.40 0.53 -17.34
N GLY A 216 6.12 -0.51 -16.57
CA GLY A 216 7.11 -1.43 -15.99
C GLY A 216 7.57 -1.08 -14.58
N ASN A 217 7.16 0.08 -14.05
CA ASN A 217 7.50 0.55 -12.72
C ASN A 217 7.23 -0.47 -11.59
N GLY A 218 6.12 -1.18 -11.61
CA GLY A 218 5.74 -2.17 -10.60
C GLY A 218 6.45 -3.51 -10.72
N THR A 219 6.98 -3.84 -11.90
CA THR A 219 7.39 -5.23 -12.21
C THR A 219 8.87 -5.42 -12.51
N ILE A 220 9.57 -4.41 -13.03
CA ILE A 220 11.00 -4.52 -13.40
C ILE A 220 11.84 -4.72 -12.13
N LEU A 221 12.68 -5.77 -12.08
CA LEU A 221 13.47 -6.08 -10.88
C LEU A 221 14.41 -4.94 -10.45
N ALA A 222 14.59 -4.78 -9.14
CA ALA A 222 15.49 -3.78 -8.54
C ALA A 222 16.94 -3.87 -9.02
N VAL A 223 17.41 -5.09 -9.30
CA VAL A 223 18.80 -5.39 -9.68
C VAL A 223 19.03 -5.36 -11.19
N SER A 224 18.01 -5.14 -12.01
CA SER A 224 18.16 -5.19 -13.47
C SER A 224 18.71 -3.89 -14.04
N GLU A 225 19.34 -3.98 -15.21
CA GLU A 225 19.76 -2.80 -15.97
C GLU A 225 18.56 -2.03 -16.53
N GLU A 226 17.47 -2.74 -16.84
CA GLU A 226 16.20 -2.14 -17.24
C GLU A 226 15.66 -1.16 -16.19
N ARG A 227 15.89 -1.41 -14.89
CA ARG A 227 15.52 -0.48 -13.82
C ARG A 227 16.32 0.82 -13.90
N ARG A 228 17.63 0.76 -14.18
CA ARG A 228 18.46 1.96 -14.36
C ARG A 228 17.99 2.75 -15.58
N GLU A 229 17.66 2.05 -16.67
CA GLU A 229 17.12 2.68 -17.86
C GLU A 229 15.74 3.32 -17.61
N LEU A 230 14.88 2.69 -16.81
CA LEU A 230 13.60 3.29 -16.40
C LEU A 230 13.80 4.58 -15.61
N VAL A 231 14.78 4.63 -14.71
CA VAL A 231 15.15 5.85 -13.97
C VAL A 231 15.60 6.94 -14.93
N ARG A 232 16.48 6.62 -15.89
CA ARG A 232 16.95 7.57 -16.91
C ARG A 232 15.78 8.11 -17.73
N LYS A 233 14.92 7.24 -18.29
CA LYS A 233 13.72 7.64 -19.04
C LYS A 233 12.78 8.53 -18.23
N SER A 234 12.55 8.19 -16.96
CA SER A 234 11.69 8.97 -16.06
C SER A 234 12.24 10.38 -15.87
N ALA A 235 13.55 10.57 -15.83
CA ALA A 235 14.16 11.89 -15.66
C ALA A 235 13.92 12.79 -16.87
N PHE A 236 14.03 12.25 -18.08
CA PHE A 236 13.69 12.99 -19.30
C PHE A 236 12.21 13.35 -19.35
N HIS A 237 11.32 12.40 -19.02
CA HIS A 237 9.88 12.67 -18.96
C HIS A 237 9.54 13.73 -17.91
N LEU A 238 10.19 13.73 -16.75
CA LEU A 238 10.00 14.77 -15.73
C LEU A 238 10.29 16.17 -16.30
N MET A 239 11.35 16.32 -17.10
CA MET A 239 11.66 17.62 -17.70
C MET A 239 10.57 18.10 -18.68
N ASP A 240 9.94 17.17 -19.40
CA ASP A 240 8.79 17.50 -20.25
C ASP A 240 7.57 17.90 -19.43
N LEU A 241 7.31 17.24 -18.29
CA LEU A 241 6.22 17.61 -17.37
C LEU A 241 6.44 19.01 -16.78
N VAL A 242 7.67 19.31 -16.33
CA VAL A 242 8.06 20.64 -15.83
C VAL A 242 7.87 21.70 -16.91
N LYS A 243 8.25 21.41 -18.15
CA LYS A 243 8.10 22.35 -19.28
C LYS A 243 6.63 22.60 -19.64
N LYS A 244 5.78 21.57 -19.55
CA LYS A 244 4.34 21.64 -19.87
C LYS A 244 3.48 22.03 -18.66
N ASP A 245 4.08 22.17 -17.48
CA ASP A 245 3.41 22.39 -16.20
C ASP A 245 2.31 21.34 -15.89
N ILE A 246 2.56 20.08 -16.24
CA ILE A 246 1.66 18.96 -15.91
C ILE A 246 1.98 18.50 -14.49
N LYS A 247 0.98 18.60 -13.61
CA LYS A 247 1.12 18.35 -12.17
C LYS A 247 0.40 17.07 -11.75
N PRO A 248 0.73 16.52 -10.56
CA PRO A 248 0.13 15.27 -10.08
C PRO A 248 -1.40 15.32 -10.01
N ARG A 249 -2.01 16.43 -9.57
CA ARG A 249 -3.48 16.58 -9.52
C ARG A 249 -4.14 16.76 -10.90
N ASP A 250 -3.37 17.08 -11.95
CA ASP A 250 -3.89 17.09 -13.33
C ASP A 250 -4.06 15.64 -13.86
N ILE A 251 -3.37 14.67 -13.24
CA ILE A 251 -3.36 13.26 -13.64
C ILE A 251 -4.26 12.42 -12.71
N VAL A 252 -4.14 12.62 -11.39
CA VAL A 252 -4.93 11.91 -10.38
C VAL A 252 -6.30 12.57 -10.25
N THR A 253 -7.27 12.05 -11.00
CA THR A 253 -8.69 12.43 -10.94
C THR A 253 -9.50 11.31 -10.27
N LYS A 254 -10.80 11.52 -10.09
CA LYS A 254 -11.69 10.48 -9.55
C LYS A 254 -11.65 9.19 -10.39
N GLU A 255 -11.57 9.33 -11.70
CA GLU A 255 -11.40 8.22 -12.65
C GLU A 255 -10.05 7.51 -12.45
N ALA A 256 -8.97 8.22 -12.08
CA ALA A 256 -7.68 7.61 -11.75
C ALA A 256 -7.80 6.66 -10.57
N ILE A 257 -8.59 7.08 -9.57
CA ILE A 257 -8.82 6.32 -8.36
C ILE A 257 -9.66 5.07 -8.68
N ASP A 258 -10.70 5.21 -9.52
CA ASP A 258 -11.46 4.05 -10.01
C ASP A 258 -10.55 3.06 -10.75
N ASP A 259 -9.68 3.55 -11.64
CA ASP A 259 -8.77 2.71 -12.43
C ASP A 259 -7.72 2.03 -11.56
N ALA A 260 -7.26 2.70 -10.49
CA ALA A 260 -6.36 2.11 -9.50
C ALA A 260 -7.02 0.91 -8.81
N PHE A 261 -8.26 1.05 -8.34
CA PHE A 261 -8.99 -0.08 -7.76
C PHE A 261 -9.26 -1.20 -8.76
N ALA A 262 -9.52 -0.87 -10.03
CA ALA A 262 -9.68 -1.86 -11.08
C ALA A 262 -8.40 -2.67 -11.29
N LEU A 263 -7.24 -2.03 -11.43
CA LEU A 263 -5.98 -2.77 -11.55
C LEU A 263 -5.69 -3.62 -10.29
N ASP A 264 -5.92 -3.06 -9.11
CA ASP A 264 -5.71 -3.75 -7.84
C ASP A 264 -6.51 -5.06 -7.76
N MET A 265 -7.78 -5.01 -8.17
CA MET A 265 -8.66 -6.17 -8.21
C MET A 265 -8.26 -7.18 -9.28
N ALA A 266 -7.77 -6.72 -10.42
CA ALA A 266 -7.29 -7.58 -11.50
C ALA A 266 -6.01 -8.36 -11.12
N MET A 267 -5.23 -7.83 -10.18
CA MET A 267 -3.97 -8.42 -9.71
C MET A 267 -4.08 -9.05 -8.32
N GLY A 268 -5.24 -8.95 -7.68
CA GLY A 268 -5.46 -9.46 -6.32
C GLY A 268 -4.55 -8.77 -5.30
N GLY A 269 -4.49 -7.43 -5.35
CA GLY A 269 -3.65 -6.61 -4.50
C GLY A 269 -3.96 -6.68 -3.00
N SER A 270 -3.18 -5.91 -2.24
CA SER A 270 -3.29 -5.82 -0.77
C SER A 270 -4.54 -5.06 -0.36
N THR A 271 -5.23 -5.46 0.72
CA THR A 271 -6.33 -4.65 1.29
C THR A 271 -5.88 -3.27 1.76
N ASN A 272 -4.57 -3.09 2.05
CA ASN A 272 -3.98 -1.80 2.40
C ASN A 272 -4.10 -0.76 1.27
N THR A 273 -4.26 -1.18 0.00
CA THR A 273 -4.44 -0.24 -1.12
C THR A 273 -5.71 0.59 -0.95
N VAL A 274 -6.77 0.04 -0.34
CA VAL A 274 -7.98 0.81 -0.01
C VAL A 274 -7.63 1.98 0.90
N LEU A 275 -6.91 1.73 1.99
CA LEU A 275 -6.50 2.75 2.93
C LEU A 275 -5.62 3.83 2.27
N HIS A 276 -4.64 3.40 1.48
CA HIS A 276 -3.69 4.31 0.87
C HIS A 276 -4.30 5.13 -0.27
N THR A 277 -5.15 4.51 -1.10
CA THR A 277 -5.80 5.17 -2.22
C THR A 277 -6.83 6.19 -1.74
N LEU A 278 -7.56 5.91 -0.66
CA LEU A 278 -8.45 6.90 -0.02
C LEU A 278 -7.66 8.09 0.55
N ALA A 279 -6.50 7.85 1.15
CA ALA A 279 -5.64 8.93 1.61
C ALA A 279 -5.11 9.78 0.45
N ILE A 280 -4.74 9.16 -0.67
CA ILE A 280 -4.34 9.87 -1.89
C ILE A 280 -5.51 10.72 -2.42
N ALA A 281 -6.73 10.18 -2.47
CA ALA A 281 -7.92 10.91 -2.88
C ALA A 281 -8.18 12.13 -1.96
N HIS A 282 -8.05 11.96 -0.64
CA HIS A 282 -8.18 13.05 0.33
C HIS A 282 -7.15 14.17 0.07
N GLU A 283 -5.87 13.85 -0.07
CA GLU A 283 -4.82 14.85 -0.32
C GLU A 283 -4.89 15.46 -1.73
N ALA A 284 -5.54 14.77 -2.68
CA ALA A 284 -5.88 15.28 -4.00
C ALA A 284 -7.15 16.15 -4.01
N GLU A 285 -7.82 16.32 -2.86
CA GLU A 285 -9.09 17.05 -2.72
C GLU A 285 -10.23 16.42 -3.53
N ILE A 286 -10.24 15.08 -3.60
CA ILE A 286 -11.25 14.29 -4.31
C ILE A 286 -12.19 13.64 -3.29
N ASP A 287 -13.47 14.01 -3.35
CA ASP A 287 -14.52 13.32 -2.61
C ASP A 287 -14.82 11.94 -3.25
N TYR A 288 -14.42 10.89 -2.53
CA TYR A 288 -14.46 9.51 -3.00
C TYR A 288 -15.23 8.62 -2.04
N ASP A 289 -16.41 8.17 -2.49
CA ASP A 289 -17.25 7.22 -1.77
C ASP A 289 -16.66 5.80 -1.84
N LEU A 290 -16.45 5.18 -0.68
CA LEU A 290 -15.97 3.81 -0.53
C LEU A 290 -16.87 2.79 -1.23
N ALA A 291 -18.17 3.06 -1.35
CA ALA A 291 -19.12 2.17 -2.03
C ALA A 291 -18.78 1.98 -3.52
N ARG A 292 -18.04 2.91 -4.15
CA ARG A 292 -17.58 2.77 -5.54
C ARG A 292 -16.66 1.58 -5.75
N VAL A 293 -15.85 1.21 -4.75
CA VAL A 293 -15.00 0.02 -4.81
C VAL A 293 -15.83 -1.22 -5.11
N ASN A 294 -17.01 -1.30 -4.50
CA ASN A 294 -17.96 -2.38 -4.72
C ASN A 294 -18.60 -2.37 -6.11
N GLU A 295 -18.76 -1.21 -6.75
CA GLU A 295 -19.22 -1.10 -8.14
C GLU A 295 -18.14 -1.57 -9.12
N ILE A 296 -16.90 -1.14 -8.90
CA ILE A 296 -15.73 -1.54 -9.71
C ILE A 296 -15.53 -3.06 -9.64
N ALA A 297 -15.62 -3.65 -8.44
CA ALA A 297 -15.45 -5.09 -8.25
C ALA A 297 -16.42 -5.97 -9.06
N LYS A 298 -17.59 -5.43 -9.47
CA LYS A 298 -18.59 -6.18 -10.26
C LYS A 298 -18.21 -6.32 -11.74
N ARG A 299 -17.39 -5.40 -12.28
CA ARG A 299 -17.04 -5.31 -13.71
C ARG A 299 -15.59 -5.67 -14.03
N VAL A 300 -14.77 -5.87 -12.99
CA VAL A 300 -13.34 -6.15 -13.15
C VAL A 300 -13.05 -7.62 -12.85
N PRO A 301 -12.48 -8.38 -13.80
CA PRO A 301 -12.07 -9.77 -13.56
C PRO A 301 -10.76 -9.86 -12.79
N TYR A 302 -10.54 -10.99 -12.10
CA TYR A 302 -9.26 -11.33 -11.47
C TYR A 302 -8.35 -12.07 -12.47
N LEU A 303 -7.33 -11.39 -12.99
CA LEU A 303 -6.52 -11.85 -14.13
C LEU A 303 -5.17 -12.45 -13.74
N SER A 304 -4.51 -11.94 -12.69
CA SER A 304 -3.20 -12.44 -12.28
C SER A 304 -3.16 -12.72 -10.79
N LYS A 305 -3.09 -14.00 -10.43
CA LYS A 305 -2.97 -14.46 -9.05
C LYS A 305 -1.49 -14.59 -8.71
N ILE A 306 -1.00 -13.74 -7.81
CA ILE A 306 0.43 -13.60 -7.48
C ILE A 306 0.62 -14.00 -6.01
N ALA A 307 1.82 -14.48 -5.63
CA ALA A 307 2.19 -14.75 -4.25
C ALA A 307 1.77 -13.59 -3.33
N PRO A 308 1.10 -13.86 -2.19
CA PRO A 308 0.93 -15.15 -1.50
C PRO A 308 -0.21 -16.03 -2.06
N SER A 309 -1.01 -15.55 -3.02
CA SER A 309 -2.19 -16.25 -3.49
C SER A 309 -1.87 -17.36 -4.52
N SER A 310 -0.66 -17.36 -5.07
CA SER A 310 -0.08 -18.41 -5.92
C SER A 310 1.40 -18.58 -5.62
N SER A 311 2.11 -19.35 -6.44
CA SER A 311 3.57 -19.47 -6.44
C SER A 311 4.28 -18.45 -7.35
N TYR A 312 3.55 -17.62 -8.10
CA TYR A 312 4.15 -16.66 -9.03
C TYR A 312 4.60 -15.38 -8.30
N SER A 313 5.78 -14.90 -8.66
CA SER A 313 6.38 -13.65 -8.15
C SER A 313 6.11 -12.47 -9.09
N MET A 314 6.46 -11.26 -8.65
CA MET A 314 6.43 -10.08 -9.53
C MET A 314 7.32 -10.21 -10.76
N HIS A 315 8.42 -10.95 -10.65
CA HIS A 315 9.30 -11.20 -11.79
C HIS A 315 8.61 -12.07 -12.84
N ASP A 316 7.85 -13.09 -12.42
CA ASP A 316 7.08 -13.91 -13.35
C ASP A 316 6.01 -13.07 -14.07
N VAL A 317 5.39 -12.12 -13.37
CA VAL A 317 4.44 -11.16 -13.97
C VAL A 317 5.13 -10.27 -14.99
N HIS A 318 6.33 -9.77 -14.69
CA HIS A 318 7.12 -8.99 -15.62
C HIS A 318 7.38 -9.77 -16.92
N GLU A 319 7.90 -10.99 -16.80
CA GLU A 319 8.20 -11.88 -17.93
C GLU A 319 6.94 -12.26 -18.72
N ALA A 320 5.78 -12.34 -18.05
CA ALA A 320 4.49 -12.60 -18.68
C ALA A 320 3.90 -11.40 -19.46
N GLY A 321 4.52 -10.21 -19.39
CA GLY A 321 4.06 -8.99 -20.08
C GLY A 321 3.84 -7.78 -19.16
N GLY A 322 3.97 -7.96 -17.84
CA GLY A 322 3.89 -6.91 -16.84
C GLY A 322 2.50 -6.30 -16.65
N VAL A 323 2.45 -5.24 -15.84
CA VAL A 323 1.25 -4.41 -15.65
C VAL A 323 0.66 -3.92 -16.99
N PRO A 324 1.44 -3.53 -18.01
CA PRO A 324 0.88 -3.12 -19.30
C PRO A 324 0.02 -4.18 -19.98
N ALA A 325 0.37 -5.47 -19.87
CA ALA A 325 -0.44 -6.55 -20.44
C ALA A 325 -1.78 -6.70 -19.70
N ILE A 326 -1.77 -6.59 -18.37
CA ILE A 326 -2.99 -6.64 -17.53
C ILE A 326 -3.89 -5.44 -17.84
N MET A 327 -3.32 -4.24 -17.89
CA MET A 327 -4.06 -3.02 -18.22
C MET A 327 -4.67 -3.08 -19.62
N LYS A 328 -3.99 -3.67 -20.60
CA LYS A 328 -4.53 -3.84 -21.95
C LYS A 328 -5.80 -4.70 -21.94
N GLU A 329 -5.83 -5.81 -21.21
CA GLU A 329 -7.04 -6.62 -21.06
C GLU A 329 -8.20 -5.80 -20.48
N LEU A 330 -7.92 -4.96 -19.47
CA LEU A 330 -8.92 -4.05 -18.87
C LEU A 330 -9.39 -2.97 -19.86
N VAL A 331 -8.49 -2.40 -20.67
CA VAL A 331 -8.86 -1.47 -21.76
C VAL A 331 -9.81 -2.14 -22.74
N ASP A 332 -9.51 -3.40 -23.11
CA ASP A 332 -10.27 -4.13 -24.11
C ASP A 332 -11.60 -4.69 -23.56
N LEU A 333 -11.81 -4.70 -22.24
CA LEU A 333 -13.11 -4.96 -21.60
C LEU A 333 -14.09 -3.79 -21.76
N GLY A 334 -13.58 -2.59 -22.05
CA GLY A 334 -14.38 -1.39 -22.26
C GLY A 334 -14.58 -0.61 -20.98
N ASP A 335 -15.55 -1.01 -20.15
CA ASP A 335 -15.95 -0.24 -18.96
C ASP A 335 -15.12 -0.54 -17.70
N ALA A 336 -14.05 -1.33 -17.78
CA ALA A 336 -13.26 -1.67 -16.60
C ALA A 336 -12.38 -0.51 -16.08
N ILE A 337 -11.82 0.29 -17.00
CA ILE A 337 -10.96 1.45 -16.71
C ILE A 337 -11.23 2.59 -17.70
N HIS A 338 -10.63 3.76 -17.48
CA HIS A 338 -10.78 4.96 -18.31
C HIS A 338 -9.54 5.18 -19.21
N PRO A 339 -9.51 4.55 -20.41
CA PRO A 339 -8.29 4.38 -21.20
C PRO A 339 -7.74 5.67 -21.85
N ASP A 340 -8.55 6.72 -21.95
CA ASP A 340 -8.18 7.95 -22.67
C ASP A 340 -7.61 9.03 -21.72
N ARG A 341 -7.41 8.70 -20.43
CA ARG A 341 -6.73 9.55 -19.44
C ARG A 341 -5.25 9.72 -19.77
N ILE A 342 -4.74 10.93 -19.59
CA ILE A 342 -3.31 11.28 -19.72
C ILE A 342 -2.48 10.63 -18.60
N THR A 343 -1.22 10.30 -18.90
CA THR A 343 -0.21 9.88 -17.92
C THR A 343 1.06 10.75 -18.01
N VAL A 344 2.02 10.51 -17.13
CA VAL A 344 3.35 11.16 -17.14
C VAL A 344 4.13 10.94 -18.44
N THR A 345 3.75 9.98 -19.28
CA THR A 345 4.35 9.82 -20.62
C THR A 345 3.92 10.93 -21.59
N GLY A 346 2.87 11.67 -21.26
CA GLY A 346 2.19 12.61 -22.16
C GLY A 346 1.24 11.93 -23.15
N LYS A 347 1.02 10.62 -23.00
CA LYS A 347 0.10 9.80 -23.81
C LYS A 347 -1.06 9.30 -22.95
N THR A 348 -2.09 8.74 -23.59
CA THR A 348 -3.17 8.08 -22.88
C THR A 348 -2.78 6.69 -22.36
N ILE A 349 -3.53 6.15 -21.41
CA ILE A 349 -3.38 4.75 -20.97
C ILE A 349 -3.45 3.80 -22.19
N ARG A 350 -4.43 3.99 -23.08
CA ARG A 350 -4.61 3.18 -24.30
C ARG A 350 -3.35 3.15 -25.17
N GLU A 351 -2.76 4.31 -25.40
CA GLU A 351 -1.56 4.46 -26.22
C GLU A 351 -0.34 3.81 -25.56
N ASN A 352 -0.23 3.89 -24.23
CA ASN A 352 0.87 3.29 -23.49
C ASN A 352 0.84 1.75 -23.52
N VAL A 353 -0.35 1.14 -23.56
CA VAL A 353 -0.52 -0.33 -23.48
C VAL A 353 -0.77 -1.01 -24.83
N GLN A 354 -0.91 -0.25 -25.93
CA GLN A 354 -1.31 -0.78 -27.24
C GLN A 354 -0.45 -1.96 -27.72
N ALA A 355 0.86 -1.90 -27.49
CA ALA A 355 1.81 -2.93 -27.92
C ALA A 355 2.00 -4.06 -26.89
N ALA A 356 1.36 -3.99 -25.73
CA ALA A 356 1.49 -5.01 -24.71
C ALA A 356 0.84 -6.34 -25.15
N VAL A 357 1.46 -7.45 -24.77
CA VAL A 357 0.98 -8.80 -25.05
C VAL A 357 1.19 -9.68 -23.83
N ILE A 358 0.22 -10.56 -23.57
CA ILE A 358 0.38 -11.64 -22.61
C ILE A 358 1.33 -12.68 -23.22
N LYS A 359 2.48 -12.87 -22.59
CA LYS A 359 3.51 -13.84 -23.00
C LYS A 359 3.37 -15.18 -22.30
N ASN A 360 2.69 -15.21 -21.15
CA ASN A 360 2.42 -16.43 -20.38
C ASN A 360 1.02 -16.38 -19.76
N THR A 361 0.11 -17.18 -20.31
CA THR A 361 -1.31 -17.21 -19.92
C THR A 361 -1.57 -17.85 -18.57
N GLU A 362 -0.61 -18.59 -17.99
CA GLU A 362 -0.73 -19.17 -16.65
C GLU A 362 -0.49 -18.11 -15.56
N VAL A 363 0.32 -17.10 -15.86
CA VAL A 363 0.66 -16.02 -14.93
C VAL A 363 -0.31 -14.85 -15.06
N ILE A 364 -0.63 -14.45 -16.29
CA ILE A 364 -1.62 -13.42 -16.60
C ILE A 364 -2.68 -14.05 -17.49
N HIS A 365 -3.87 -14.25 -16.95
CA HIS A 365 -4.97 -14.81 -17.70
C HIS A 365 -5.58 -13.75 -18.64
N PRO A 366 -6.00 -14.15 -19.85
CA PRO A 366 -6.79 -13.28 -20.72
C PRO A 366 -8.19 -13.06 -20.12
N LYS A 367 -8.84 -11.93 -20.48
CA LYS A 367 -10.17 -11.56 -19.98
C LYS A 367 -11.27 -12.59 -20.28
N GLU A 368 -11.09 -13.43 -21.31
CA GLU A 368 -12.02 -14.51 -21.66
C GLU A 368 -11.93 -15.72 -20.72
N ASN A 369 -10.80 -15.88 -19.99
CA ASN A 369 -10.57 -16.99 -19.07
C ASN A 369 -9.96 -16.53 -17.74
N PRO A 370 -10.60 -15.62 -17.00
CA PRO A 370 -10.05 -15.09 -15.76
C PRO A 370 -10.13 -16.13 -14.63
N TYR A 371 -9.34 -15.94 -13.55
CA TYR A 371 -9.49 -16.75 -12.34
C TYR A 371 -10.88 -16.59 -11.70
N SER A 372 -11.45 -15.39 -11.83
CA SER A 372 -12.80 -15.03 -11.39
C SER A 372 -13.33 -13.91 -12.27
N PRO A 373 -14.62 -13.93 -12.66
CA PRO A 373 -15.22 -12.84 -13.42
C PRO A 373 -15.42 -11.55 -12.60
N VAL A 374 -15.26 -11.64 -11.27
CA VAL A 374 -15.35 -10.51 -10.33
C VAL A 374 -14.06 -10.35 -9.54
N GLY A 375 -13.81 -9.12 -9.11
CA GLY A 375 -12.56 -8.70 -8.49
C GLY A 375 -12.29 -9.33 -7.12
N GLY A 376 -11.02 -9.30 -6.70
CA GLY A 376 -10.55 -9.95 -5.47
C GLY A 376 -10.80 -9.20 -4.15
N LEU A 377 -11.41 -8.01 -4.17
CA LEU A 377 -11.68 -7.17 -3.00
C LEU A 377 -13.17 -6.85 -2.86
N SER A 378 -13.64 -6.76 -1.62
CA SER A 378 -15.01 -6.35 -1.31
C SER A 378 -15.04 -5.45 -0.08
N ILE A 379 -15.92 -4.46 -0.12
CA ILE A 379 -16.30 -3.67 1.05
C ILE A 379 -17.56 -4.28 1.66
N LEU A 380 -17.53 -4.55 2.96
CA LEU A 380 -18.67 -5.05 3.73
C LEU A 380 -19.25 -3.93 4.58
N TYR A 381 -20.57 -3.87 4.69
CA TYR A 381 -21.30 -2.92 5.54
C TYR A 381 -22.23 -3.64 6.51
N GLY A 382 -22.62 -3.02 7.60
CA GLY A 382 -23.60 -3.60 8.53
C GLY A 382 -23.50 -2.98 9.91
N ASN A 383 -24.22 -3.54 10.89
CA ASN A 383 -24.27 -2.94 12.22
C ASN A 383 -22.91 -2.97 12.95
N ILE A 384 -21.99 -3.87 12.58
CA ILE A 384 -20.61 -3.91 13.12
C ILE A 384 -19.74 -2.83 12.46
N ALA A 385 -19.92 -2.61 11.15
CA ALA A 385 -19.08 -1.77 10.30
C ALA A 385 -19.94 -0.80 9.48
N PRO A 386 -20.57 0.20 10.13
CA PRO A 386 -21.48 1.11 9.45
C PRO A 386 -20.76 1.97 8.39
N ASP A 387 -19.49 2.30 8.60
CA ASP A 387 -18.68 3.08 7.65
C ASP A 387 -17.84 2.19 6.70
N GLY A 388 -18.03 0.86 6.80
CA GLY A 388 -17.38 -0.12 5.95
C GLY A 388 -16.25 -0.91 6.63
N ALA A 389 -15.97 -2.07 6.05
CA ALA A 389 -14.84 -2.95 6.36
C ALA A 389 -14.34 -3.61 5.08
N VAL A 390 -13.09 -4.09 5.07
CA VAL A 390 -12.44 -4.61 3.85
C VAL A 390 -12.13 -6.09 3.99
N ILE A 391 -12.44 -6.86 2.95
CA ILE A 391 -12.03 -8.27 2.81
C ILE A 391 -11.45 -8.56 1.43
N LYS A 392 -10.42 -9.40 1.39
CA LYS A 392 -9.87 -9.99 0.16
C LYS A 392 -10.59 -11.28 -0.19
N VAL A 393 -11.71 -11.18 -0.93
CA VAL A 393 -12.51 -12.33 -1.37
C VAL A 393 -11.69 -13.31 -2.21
N GLY A 394 -10.70 -12.84 -2.96
CA GLY A 394 -9.82 -13.70 -3.75
C GLY A 394 -8.95 -14.67 -2.91
N GLY A 395 -8.82 -14.43 -1.60
CA GLY A 395 -8.14 -15.31 -0.64
C GLY A 395 -9.08 -16.19 0.19
N VAL A 396 -10.39 -16.09 -0.03
CA VAL A 396 -11.42 -16.89 0.66
C VAL A 396 -11.77 -18.12 -0.19
N ASP A 397 -12.07 -19.24 0.47
CA ASP A 397 -12.52 -20.43 -0.24
C ASP A 397 -13.86 -20.17 -0.96
N PRO A 398 -13.99 -20.50 -2.27
CA PRO A 398 -15.19 -20.19 -3.05
C PRO A 398 -16.50 -20.80 -2.53
N SER A 399 -16.43 -21.89 -1.75
CA SER A 399 -17.58 -22.53 -1.11
C SER A 399 -18.20 -21.69 0.01
N ILE A 400 -17.46 -20.71 0.53
CA ILE A 400 -17.90 -19.84 1.62
C ILE A 400 -18.62 -18.63 1.02
N LYS A 401 -19.95 -18.64 1.11
CA LYS A 401 -20.80 -17.49 0.73
C LYS A 401 -21.29 -16.71 1.93
N VAL A 402 -21.65 -17.43 2.98
CA VAL A 402 -22.07 -16.88 4.27
C VAL A 402 -21.33 -17.66 5.36
N PHE A 403 -20.81 -16.94 6.36
CA PHE A 403 -20.23 -17.52 7.56
C PHE A 403 -20.96 -16.98 8.78
N ARG A 404 -21.42 -17.89 9.63
CA ARG A 404 -22.14 -17.55 10.87
C ARG A 404 -21.46 -18.25 12.04
N GLY A 405 -20.97 -17.50 13.00
CA GLY A 405 -20.17 -18.04 14.09
C GLY A 405 -20.30 -17.28 15.40
N LYS A 406 -19.81 -17.89 16.48
CA LYS A 406 -19.83 -17.30 17.83
C LYS A 406 -18.61 -16.40 18.03
N ALA A 407 -18.82 -15.19 18.50
CA ALA A 407 -17.76 -14.25 18.83
C ALA A 407 -16.88 -14.78 19.97
N ILE A 408 -15.56 -14.64 19.80
CA ILE A 408 -14.56 -14.75 20.86
C ILE A 408 -13.67 -13.52 20.78
N CYS A 409 -13.68 -12.70 21.84
CA CYS A 409 -13.22 -11.31 21.79
C CYS A 409 -11.89 -11.10 22.52
N PHE A 410 -10.99 -10.35 21.88
CA PHE A 410 -9.68 -10.00 22.39
C PHE A 410 -9.44 -8.50 22.21
N SER A 411 -8.75 -7.88 23.18
CA SER A 411 -8.49 -6.43 23.15
C SER A 411 -7.05 -6.09 22.74
N THR A 412 -6.25 -7.12 22.46
CA THR A 412 -4.90 -7.00 21.93
C THR A 412 -4.61 -8.12 20.93
N HIS A 413 -3.64 -7.87 20.05
CA HIS A 413 -3.05 -8.89 19.19
C HIS A 413 -2.54 -10.11 19.96
N ASP A 414 -1.73 -9.89 21.01
CA ASP A 414 -1.04 -10.96 21.75
C ASP A 414 -2.04 -11.93 22.42
N GLU A 415 -3.12 -11.41 23.02
CA GLU A 415 -4.19 -12.22 23.60
C GLU A 415 -4.87 -13.13 22.57
N ALA A 416 -5.06 -12.63 21.34
CA ALA A 416 -5.67 -13.39 20.26
C ALA A 416 -4.74 -14.50 19.77
N VAL A 417 -3.44 -14.21 19.61
CA VAL A 417 -2.43 -15.21 19.25
C VAL A 417 -2.35 -16.30 20.30
N GLU A 418 -2.24 -15.95 21.59
CA GLU A 418 -2.22 -16.92 22.69
C GLU A 418 -3.47 -17.80 22.69
N ALA A 419 -4.66 -17.24 22.44
CA ALA A 419 -5.90 -18.02 22.39
C ALA A 419 -5.97 -18.97 21.19
N ILE A 420 -5.35 -18.61 20.07
CA ILE A 420 -5.23 -19.47 18.91
C ILE A 420 -4.23 -20.59 19.20
N ASP A 421 -3.11 -20.29 19.82
CA ASP A 421 -2.05 -21.27 20.07
C ASP A 421 -2.46 -22.27 21.15
N ASP A 422 -3.14 -21.84 22.21
CA ASP A 422 -3.64 -22.70 23.30
C ASP A 422 -4.98 -23.38 23.00
N HIS A 423 -5.41 -23.41 21.74
CA HIS A 423 -6.62 -24.09 21.28
C HIS A 423 -7.96 -23.58 21.85
N ARG A 424 -7.98 -22.41 22.50
CA ARG A 424 -9.25 -21.76 22.92
C ARG A 424 -10.09 -21.35 21.71
N VAL A 425 -9.45 -20.98 20.60
CA VAL A 425 -10.12 -20.79 19.31
C VAL A 425 -10.36 -22.14 18.63
N THR A 426 -11.62 -22.42 18.33
CA THR A 426 -12.10 -23.66 17.71
C THR A 426 -13.05 -23.38 16.54
N LYS A 427 -13.41 -24.44 15.80
CA LYS A 427 -14.35 -24.39 14.67
C LYS A 427 -15.65 -23.65 15.01
N GLY A 428 -16.08 -22.76 14.12
CA GLY A 428 -17.31 -21.99 14.26
C GLY A 428 -17.16 -20.70 15.07
N HIS A 429 -15.94 -20.34 15.48
CA HIS A 429 -15.67 -19.06 16.10
C HIS A 429 -15.47 -17.94 15.07
N VAL A 430 -15.86 -16.72 15.47
CA VAL A 430 -15.44 -15.47 14.88
C VAL A 430 -14.53 -14.78 15.90
N VAL A 431 -13.23 -14.74 15.59
CA VAL A 431 -12.22 -14.10 16.43
C VAL A 431 -12.32 -12.58 16.23
N VAL A 432 -12.68 -11.86 17.28
CA VAL A 432 -12.83 -10.40 17.27
C VAL A 432 -11.61 -9.77 17.94
N ILE A 433 -10.77 -9.08 17.17
CA ILE A 433 -9.57 -8.39 17.68
C ILE A 433 -9.83 -6.88 17.60
N ARG A 434 -10.06 -6.24 18.75
CA ARG A 434 -10.45 -4.82 18.84
C ARG A 434 -9.37 -3.96 19.49
N TYR A 435 -9.48 -2.64 19.33
CA TYR A 435 -8.50 -1.65 19.79
C TYR A 435 -7.14 -1.81 19.11
N GLU A 436 -7.14 -2.27 17.87
CA GLU A 436 -5.97 -2.31 16.99
C GLU A 436 -6.14 -1.38 15.77
N GLY A 437 -7.16 -0.51 15.79
CA GLY A 437 -7.38 0.54 14.79
C GLY A 437 -6.35 1.70 14.84
N PRO A 438 -6.54 2.75 14.03
CA PRO A 438 -5.65 3.90 13.97
C PRO A 438 -5.34 4.53 15.34
N LYS A 439 -6.35 4.78 16.17
CA LYS A 439 -6.19 5.33 17.52
C LYS A 439 -5.94 4.24 18.56
N GLY A 440 -6.61 3.10 18.43
CA GLY A 440 -6.59 2.01 19.39
C GLY A 440 -5.23 1.32 19.52
N GLY A 441 -4.59 1.02 18.39
CA GLY A 441 -3.32 0.30 18.32
C GLY A 441 -2.21 0.94 19.17
N PRO A 442 -1.91 2.24 19.01
CA PRO A 442 -2.19 3.11 17.86
C PRO A 442 -1.35 2.74 16.62
N GLY A 443 -1.67 3.35 15.49
CA GLY A 443 -0.94 3.15 14.24
C GLY A 443 -1.46 1.99 13.40
N MET A 444 -2.64 1.44 13.74
CA MET A 444 -3.31 0.40 12.97
C MET A 444 -2.35 -0.75 12.57
N PRO A 445 -1.68 -1.43 13.54
CA PRO A 445 -0.64 -2.40 13.22
C PRO A 445 -1.14 -3.53 12.33
N GLU A 446 -0.27 -4.02 11.46
CA GLU A 446 -0.59 -5.11 10.53
C GLU A 446 -0.37 -6.46 11.21
N MET A 447 -1.39 -7.30 11.20
CA MET A 447 -1.39 -8.60 11.87
C MET A 447 -1.27 -9.73 10.84
N LEU A 448 -0.21 -10.53 10.95
CA LEU A 448 -0.02 -11.74 10.15
C LEU A 448 -0.26 -13.00 10.99
N GLU A 449 0.33 -13.04 12.19
CA GLU A 449 0.39 -14.24 13.04
C GLU A 449 -0.97 -14.90 13.35
N PRO A 450 -2.03 -14.16 13.73
CA PRO A 450 -3.35 -14.77 13.93
C PRO A 450 -3.87 -15.53 12.69
N THR A 451 -3.64 -14.97 11.50
CA THR A 451 -4.12 -15.56 10.26
C THR A 451 -3.30 -16.78 9.85
N SER A 452 -1.96 -16.70 9.96
CA SER A 452 -1.08 -17.84 9.68
C SER A 452 -1.30 -18.99 10.65
N ASN A 453 -1.55 -18.71 11.94
CA ASN A 453 -1.76 -19.75 12.95
C ASN A 453 -3.11 -20.47 12.72
N ILE A 454 -4.18 -19.74 12.37
CA ILE A 454 -5.48 -20.34 12.01
C ILE A 454 -5.36 -21.23 10.76
N VAL A 455 -4.69 -20.76 9.71
CA VAL A 455 -4.49 -21.53 8.48
C VAL A 455 -3.60 -22.75 8.74
N GLY A 456 -2.50 -22.59 9.47
CA GLY A 456 -1.57 -23.66 9.83
C GLY A 456 -2.20 -24.75 10.71
N ARG A 457 -3.27 -24.42 11.44
CA ARG A 457 -4.12 -25.37 12.19
C ARG A 457 -5.21 -26.04 11.34
N GLY A 458 -5.33 -25.70 10.05
CA GLY A 458 -6.36 -26.24 9.15
C GLY A 458 -7.76 -25.61 9.36
N LEU A 459 -7.85 -24.51 10.10
CA LEU A 459 -9.13 -23.86 10.46
C LEU A 459 -9.53 -22.71 9.52
N GLY A 460 -8.79 -22.48 8.43
CA GLY A 460 -8.98 -21.31 7.56
C GLY A 460 -10.36 -21.20 6.87
N LYS A 461 -11.13 -22.29 6.79
CA LYS A 461 -12.54 -22.30 6.31
C LYS A 461 -13.58 -22.30 7.43
N GLU A 462 -13.12 -22.53 8.65
CA GLU A 462 -13.95 -22.88 9.80
C GLU A 462 -13.95 -21.80 10.89
N VAL A 463 -13.04 -20.84 10.79
CA VAL A 463 -12.88 -19.70 11.70
C VAL A 463 -12.76 -18.43 10.87
N ALA A 464 -13.45 -17.38 11.30
CA ALA A 464 -13.28 -16.04 10.75
C ALA A 464 -12.52 -15.15 11.73
N LEU A 465 -11.80 -14.16 11.20
CA LEU A 465 -11.15 -13.12 11.98
C LEU A 465 -11.69 -11.75 11.56
N ILE A 466 -12.04 -10.91 12.53
CA ILE A 466 -12.48 -9.53 12.29
C ILE A 466 -11.70 -8.56 13.18
N THR A 467 -11.37 -7.39 12.66
CA THR A 467 -10.63 -6.37 13.41
C THR A 467 -10.86 -4.94 12.92
N ASP A 468 -10.72 -3.97 13.83
CA ASP A 468 -10.58 -2.55 13.50
C ASP A 468 -9.16 -2.18 13.01
N GLY A 469 -8.19 -3.09 13.16
CA GLY A 469 -6.83 -2.99 12.60
C GLY A 469 -6.71 -3.50 11.16
N ARG A 470 -5.52 -4.01 10.80
CA ARG A 470 -5.22 -4.52 9.45
C ARG A 470 -4.73 -5.97 9.53
N PHE A 471 -5.15 -6.77 8.56
CA PHE A 471 -4.50 -8.06 8.28
C PHE A 471 -3.50 -7.90 7.16
N SER A 472 -2.48 -8.75 7.15
CA SER A 472 -1.44 -8.67 6.15
C SER A 472 -1.93 -8.97 4.74
N GLY A 473 -1.30 -8.35 3.72
CA GLY A 473 -1.49 -8.76 2.33
C GLY A 473 -1.19 -10.26 2.07
N ALA A 474 -0.43 -10.90 2.98
CA ALA A 474 -0.14 -12.35 3.02
C ALA A 474 -1.35 -13.23 3.39
N THR A 475 -2.42 -12.66 3.95
CA THR A 475 -3.50 -13.40 4.61
C THR A 475 -4.34 -14.23 3.64
N ARG A 476 -4.72 -15.43 4.11
CA ARG A 476 -5.68 -16.37 3.48
C ARG A 476 -6.83 -16.65 4.45
N GLY A 477 -8.01 -17.02 3.93
CA GLY A 477 -9.20 -17.31 4.73
C GLY A 477 -10.09 -16.09 4.98
N ILE A 478 -11.06 -16.24 5.89
CA ILE A 478 -12.06 -15.19 6.20
C ILE A 478 -11.44 -14.18 7.18
N ALA A 479 -10.78 -13.16 6.66
CA ALA A 479 -10.12 -12.12 7.44
C ALA A 479 -10.60 -10.72 7.01
N ILE A 480 -11.32 -10.05 7.92
CA ILE A 480 -11.94 -8.74 7.67
C ILE A 480 -11.23 -7.70 8.52
N GLY A 481 -10.61 -6.72 7.86
CA GLY A 481 -9.95 -5.60 8.52
C GLY A 481 -10.68 -4.28 8.31
N HIS A 482 -10.10 -3.21 8.85
CA HIS A 482 -10.52 -1.83 8.63
C HIS A 482 -11.95 -1.54 9.10
N ILE A 483 -12.48 -2.32 10.05
CA ILE A 483 -13.83 -2.09 10.57
C ILE A 483 -13.91 -0.67 11.12
N SER A 484 -14.81 0.10 10.51
CA SER A 484 -14.97 1.52 10.78
C SER A 484 -16.40 1.81 11.24
N PRO A 485 -16.59 2.60 12.33
CA PRO A 485 -15.57 3.17 13.21
C PRO A 485 -14.82 2.12 14.05
N GLU A 486 -13.57 2.43 14.42
CA GLU A 486 -12.77 1.58 15.31
C GLU A 486 -13.31 1.57 16.76
N ALA A 487 -12.94 0.56 17.56
CA ALA A 487 -13.38 0.45 18.96
C ALA A 487 -12.93 1.64 19.81
N ALA A 488 -11.72 2.17 19.57
CA ALA A 488 -11.19 3.32 20.31
C ALA A 488 -11.97 4.63 20.05
N ALA A 489 -12.70 4.70 18.93
CA ALA A 489 -13.60 5.80 18.59
C ALA A 489 -15.05 5.54 19.04
N GLY A 490 -15.30 4.44 19.77
CA GLY A 490 -16.64 4.05 20.21
C GLY A 490 -17.45 3.30 19.14
N GLY A 491 -16.79 2.73 18.14
CA GLY A 491 -17.44 1.96 17.08
C GLY A 491 -18.07 0.65 17.57
N PRO A 492 -19.06 0.10 16.84
CA PRO A 492 -19.84 -1.06 17.28
C PRO A 492 -19.04 -2.33 17.56
N ILE A 493 -17.89 -2.54 16.89
CA ILE A 493 -16.97 -3.65 17.20
C ILE A 493 -16.51 -3.67 18.67
N GLY A 494 -16.45 -2.51 19.33
CA GLY A 494 -16.15 -2.40 20.75
C GLY A 494 -17.26 -2.93 21.68
N LEU A 495 -18.47 -3.15 21.16
CA LEU A 495 -19.67 -3.55 21.90
C LEU A 495 -19.96 -5.06 21.83
N ILE A 496 -19.20 -5.80 21.03
CA ILE A 496 -19.34 -7.25 20.88
C ILE A 496 -18.82 -7.95 22.14
N ASN A 497 -19.57 -8.96 22.60
CA ASN A 497 -19.24 -9.81 23.73
C ASN A 497 -19.07 -11.27 23.28
N ASP A 498 -18.34 -12.05 24.08
CA ASP A 498 -18.19 -13.48 23.84
C ASP A 498 -19.55 -14.18 23.74
N GLY A 499 -19.68 -15.04 22.73
CA GLY A 499 -20.88 -15.82 22.47
C GLY A 499 -21.94 -15.13 21.61
N ASP A 500 -21.83 -13.82 21.34
CA ASP A 500 -22.68 -13.15 20.34
C ASP A 500 -22.54 -13.83 18.97
N ILE A 501 -23.62 -13.90 18.20
CA ILE A 501 -23.55 -14.48 16.85
C ILE A 501 -23.20 -13.39 15.85
N ILE A 502 -22.17 -13.64 15.04
CA ILE A 502 -21.76 -12.76 13.94
C ILE A 502 -22.07 -13.46 12.62
N GLU A 503 -22.72 -12.73 11.73
CA GLU A 503 -23.00 -13.11 10.35
C GLU A 503 -22.12 -12.30 9.39
N ILE A 504 -21.40 -13.01 8.53
CA ILE A 504 -20.59 -12.48 7.44
C ILE A 504 -21.21 -12.99 6.14
N ASP A 505 -21.85 -12.11 5.37
CA ASP A 505 -22.42 -12.46 4.07
C ASP A 505 -21.59 -11.82 2.96
N LEU A 506 -20.82 -12.63 2.24
CA LEU A 506 -19.98 -12.16 1.13
C LEU A 506 -20.78 -11.94 -0.16
N THR A 507 -21.99 -12.50 -0.25
CA THR A 507 -22.88 -12.36 -1.40
C THR A 507 -23.58 -11.01 -1.35
N ASN A 508 -24.18 -10.70 -0.20
CA ASN A 508 -24.87 -9.42 0.03
C ASN A 508 -23.94 -8.33 0.56
N ARG A 509 -22.67 -8.67 0.84
CA ARG A 509 -21.63 -7.78 1.35
C ARG A 509 -21.99 -7.17 2.70
N THR A 510 -22.51 -7.99 3.61
CA THR A 510 -22.92 -7.56 4.94
C THR A 510 -22.07 -8.16 6.07
N LEU A 511 -21.90 -7.39 7.15
CA LEU A 511 -21.22 -7.80 8.38
C LEU A 511 -22.03 -7.37 9.60
N ASN A 512 -22.71 -8.32 10.23
CA ASN A 512 -23.66 -8.03 11.31
C ASN A 512 -23.42 -8.88 12.56
N VAL A 513 -23.73 -8.31 13.73
CA VAL A 513 -23.90 -9.04 14.98
C VAL A 513 -25.40 -9.18 15.27
N GLU A 514 -25.85 -10.39 15.61
CA GLU A 514 -27.26 -10.69 15.92
C GLU A 514 -27.60 -10.32 17.37
N VAL A 515 -27.45 -9.03 17.67
CA VAL A 515 -27.80 -8.42 18.94
C VAL A 515 -28.68 -7.22 18.61
N SER A 516 -29.77 -7.02 19.36
CA SER A 516 -30.68 -5.92 19.10
C SER A 516 -30.03 -4.57 19.39
N ASP A 517 -30.48 -3.53 18.69
CA ASP A 517 -29.95 -2.17 18.83
C ASP A 517 -30.11 -1.66 20.28
N GLU A 518 -31.18 -2.05 20.98
CA GLU A 518 -31.38 -1.68 22.39
C GLU A 518 -30.28 -2.26 23.30
N VAL A 519 -29.86 -3.50 23.04
CA VAL A 519 -28.79 -4.14 23.80
C VAL A 519 -27.44 -3.50 23.48
N LEU A 520 -27.17 -3.19 22.21
CA LEU A 520 -25.93 -2.49 21.82
C LEU A 520 -25.85 -1.10 22.44
N GLU A 521 -26.94 -0.33 22.43
CA GLU A 521 -26.99 0.99 23.07
C GLU A 521 -26.86 0.91 24.60
N GLU A 522 -27.39 -0.13 25.24
CA GLU A 522 -27.16 -0.35 26.67
C GLU A 522 -25.70 -0.70 26.98
N ARG A 523 -25.07 -1.56 26.17
CA ARG A 523 -23.64 -1.89 26.29
C ARG A 523 -22.77 -0.64 26.13
N LYS A 524 -23.10 0.23 25.19
CA LYS A 524 -22.39 1.49 24.90
C LYS A 524 -22.30 2.42 26.11
N LYS A 525 -23.34 2.48 26.95
CA LYS A 525 -23.34 3.27 28.21
C LYS A 525 -22.33 2.76 29.22
N SER A 526 -21.99 1.47 29.16
CA SER A 526 -21.04 0.81 30.08
C SER A 526 -19.60 0.83 29.56
N VAL A 527 -19.34 1.27 28.32
CA VAL A 527 -17.99 1.29 27.75
C VAL A 527 -17.16 2.40 28.42
N PRO A 528 -16.01 2.08 29.03
CA PRO A 528 -15.14 3.09 29.60
C PRO A 528 -14.56 3.98 28.50
N LYS A 529 -14.39 5.26 28.79
CA LYS A 529 -13.73 6.20 27.86
C LYS A 529 -12.34 5.67 27.48
N PHE A 530 -12.06 5.60 26.19
CA PHE A 530 -10.77 5.15 25.67
C PHE A 530 -9.62 5.98 26.26
N LYS A 531 -8.54 5.28 26.62
CA LYS A 531 -7.28 5.88 27.09
C LYS A 531 -6.16 5.44 26.15
N ALA A 532 -5.45 6.41 25.57
CA ALA A 532 -4.36 6.13 24.65
C ALA A 532 -3.27 5.25 25.30
N LYS A 533 -2.87 4.19 24.59
CA LYS A 533 -1.79 3.27 25.01
C LYS A 533 -0.43 3.99 25.06
N VAL A 534 -0.20 4.95 24.16
CA VAL A 534 1.02 5.77 24.09
C VAL A 534 0.69 7.23 24.40
N LYS A 535 1.42 7.83 25.36
CA LYS A 535 1.10 9.16 25.92
C LYS A 535 2.07 10.28 25.53
N LYS A 536 3.18 9.94 24.85
CA LYS A 536 4.24 10.89 24.46
C LYS A 536 4.79 10.55 23.08
N GLY A 537 5.55 11.46 22.50
CA GLY A 537 6.24 11.24 21.22
C GLY A 537 5.31 11.27 20.01
N TYR A 538 5.78 10.74 18.88
CA TYR A 538 5.06 10.83 17.62
C TYR A 538 3.73 10.08 17.63
N LEU A 539 3.67 8.84 18.15
CA LEU A 539 2.43 8.07 18.18
C LEU A 539 1.32 8.74 19.00
N ALA A 540 1.66 9.49 20.06
CA ALA A 540 0.65 10.25 20.80
C ALA A 540 0.05 11.40 19.98
N ARG A 541 0.86 12.08 19.15
CA ARG A 541 0.38 13.10 18.20
C ARG A 541 -0.47 12.46 17.10
N TYR A 542 -0.03 11.32 16.57
CA TYR A 542 -0.79 10.55 15.59
C TYR A 542 -2.17 10.16 16.14
N THR A 543 -2.25 9.56 17.34
CA THR A 543 -3.54 9.20 17.98
C THR A 543 -4.48 10.38 18.14
N ALA A 544 -3.95 11.58 18.38
CA ALA A 544 -4.77 12.78 18.55
C ALA A 544 -5.38 13.29 17.22
N LEU A 545 -4.65 13.14 16.11
CA LEU A 545 -4.99 13.77 14.81
C LEU A 545 -5.54 12.79 13.77
N VAL A 546 -5.29 11.49 13.92
CA VAL A 546 -5.64 10.49 12.92
C VAL A 546 -7.15 10.32 12.77
N THR A 547 -7.60 10.19 11.53
CA THR A 547 -8.99 9.88 11.16
C THR A 547 -9.24 8.38 11.06
N SER A 548 -10.49 8.00 10.78
CA SER A 548 -10.90 6.59 10.64
C SER A 548 -10.35 5.94 9.36
N ALA A 549 -10.25 4.61 9.35
CA ALA A 549 -9.69 3.85 8.22
C ALA A 549 -10.49 4.03 6.92
N ASN A 550 -11.83 4.16 6.98
CA ASN A 550 -12.68 4.48 5.83
C ASN A 550 -12.39 5.86 5.19
N THR A 551 -11.63 6.71 5.86
CA THR A 551 -11.17 8.02 5.34
C THR A 551 -9.68 8.02 4.99
N GLY A 552 -9.06 6.83 4.91
CA GLY A 552 -7.64 6.67 4.61
C GLY A 552 -6.70 6.81 5.82
N ALA A 553 -7.23 6.98 7.03
CA ALA A 553 -6.48 7.24 8.28
C ALA A 553 -5.46 8.39 8.12
N VAL A 554 -5.87 9.47 7.47
CA VAL A 554 -5.07 10.69 7.31
C VAL A 554 -4.99 11.46 8.64
N LEU A 555 -4.05 12.41 8.75
CA LEU A 555 -4.06 13.36 9.87
C LEU A 555 -4.93 14.56 9.51
N LYS A 556 -5.95 14.84 10.32
CA LYS A 556 -6.78 16.04 10.18
C LYS A 556 -6.57 16.94 11.38
N ILE A 557 -6.36 18.24 11.12
CA ILE A 557 -6.38 19.23 12.19
C ILE A 557 -7.82 19.43 12.71
N PRO A 558 -7.99 19.84 13.97
CA PRO A 558 -9.31 20.12 14.53
C PRO A 558 -10.11 21.10 13.65
N GLU A 559 -11.38 20.78 13.41
CA GLU A 559 -12.25 21.57 12.50
C GLU A 559 -12.44 23.01 12.98
N ASP A 560 -12.40 23.25 14.30
CA ASP A 560 -12.49 24.58 14.92
C ASP A 560 -11.31 25.51 14.57
N LEU A 561 -10.26 25.00 13.92
CA LEU A 561 -9.13 25.80 13.41
C LEU A 561 -9.24 26.12 11.91
N LEU A 562 -10.21 25.56 11.20
CA LEU A 562 -10.38 25.69 9.74
C LEU A 562 -11.40 26.77 9.33
N ASP A 563 -12.13 27.34 10.30
CA ASP A 563 -13.19 28.35 10.10
C ASP A 563 -12.67 29.78 9.89
#